data_AF-G3YBX0-F1
#
_entry.id   AF-G3YBX0-F1
#
_cell.length_a   1.000
_cell.length_b   1.000
_cell.length_c   1.000
_cell.angle_alpha   90.00
_cell.angle_beta   90.00
_cell.angle_gamma   90.00
#
_symmetry.space_group_name_H-M   'P 1'
#
loop_
_entity.id
_entity.type
_entity.pdbx_description
1 polymer ?
#
loop_
_entity_poly.entity_id
_entity_poly.type
_entity_poly.pdbx_seq_one_letter_code
_entity_poly.pdbx_strand_id
1 'polypeptide(L)'
;MVLKAVLCLAARHDAIMSNSSDWEASEYHGQCLELLIAALALPEETYDDNLLITVVTLRIYEELERATDEKCHWVGSNRLLNTMSKSASSGGLAEAVSWQFLRQAIYASLVQHQPMQLDLANYELSSVFRRRDDASYANIIIFLCAKIIQSCWGSHCSFVDEGEWQNLSESVEQWHRARPISWQPLQYKDSDLAENRPFPELWMMSPPAVVGLQYYHASCILLTSSHRHWNVSSDYELARLRRTEEVCLGLTVVRHANWPQRTIASHLVRTIGLSMSNETVENAYFMACHLLHRYGYCLRHPSEKQGSLKFLRRVEKAVGWRTDWMIRELEVQWGELAEMDRWD
;
A
#
# COMPACT_ATOMS: atom_id res chain seq x y z
N MET A 1 15.00 12.22 21.17
CA MET A 1 14.95 11.31 20.00
C MET A 1 13.82 11.70 19.05
N VAL A 2 12.54 11.66 19.45
CA VAL A 2 11.39 12.01 18.57
C VAL A 2 11.53 13.36 17.89
N LEU A 3 11.89 14.43 18.62
CA LEU A 3 12.10 15.76 18.03
C LEU A 3 13.09 15.72 16.86
N LYS A 4 14.20 14.98 17.00
CA LYS A 4 15.22 14.87 15.96
C LYS A 4 14.69 14.10 14.75
N ALA A 5 13.88 13.06 14.96
CA ALA A 5 13.26 12.33 13.86
C ALA A 5 12.25 13.19 13.08
N VAL A 6 11.46 14.00 13.78
CA VAL A 6 10.52 14.93 13.14
C VAL A 6 11.26 16.01 12.35
N LEU A 7 12.30 16.62 12.93
CA LEU A 7 13.12 17.61 12.23
C LEU A 7 13.85 17.00 11.03
N CYS A 8 14.36 15.78 11.17
CA CYS A 8 14.97 15.00 10.10
C CYS A 8 14.01 14.81 8.92
N LEU A 9 12.80 14.29 9.18
CA LEU A 9 11.78 14.09 8.15
C LEU A 9 11.34 15.41 7.51
N ALA A 10 11.12 16.45 8.32
CA ALA A 10 10.69 17.76 7.84
C ALA A 10 11.75 18.42 6.95
N ALA A 11 13.02 18.43 7.38
CA ALA A 11 14.14 18.98 6.63
C ALA A 11 14.32 18.24 5.30
N ARG A 12 14.18 16.90 5.29
CA ARG A 12 14.21 16.13 4.05
C ARG A 12 13.08 16.48 3.10
N HIS A 13 11.86 16.53 3.62
CA HIS A 13 10.70 16.89 2.81
C HIS A 13 10.87 18.29 2.22
N ASP A 14 11.36 19.26 3.00
CA ASP A 14 11.67 20.60 2.52
C ASP A 14 12.77 20.59 1.44
N ALA A 15 13.86 19.85 1.65
CA ALA A 15 14.95 19.72 0.68
C ALA A 15 14.46 19.16 -0.66
N ILE A 16 13.60 18.14 -0.62
CA ILE A 16 12.98 17.55 -1.82
C ILE A 16 12.07 18.57 -2.52
N MET A 17 11.17 19.22 -1.78
CA MET A 17 10.17 20.13 -2.34
C MET A 17 10.77 21.43 -2.88
N SER A 18 11.87 21.90 -2.27
CA SER A 18 12.61 23.10 -2.68
C SER A 18 13.75 22.80 -3.66
N ASN A 19 14.04 21.52 -3.93
CA ASN A 19 15.22 21.07 -4.67
C ASN A 19 16.52 21.69 -4.13
N SER A 20 16.67 21.67 -2.80
CA SER A 20 17.80 22.23 -2.06
C SER A 20 18.65 21.12 -1.42
N SER A 21 19.63 21.51 -0.60
CA SER A 21 20.60 20.57 -0.03
C SER A 21 20.04 19.83 1.19
N ASP A 22 20.16 18.50 1.21
CA ASP A 22 19.71 17.61 2.29
C ASP A 22 20.65 17.57 3.52
N TRP A 23 21.53 18.57 3.67
CA TRP A 23 22.55 18.57 4.73
C TRP A 23 21.93 18.66 6.13
N GLU A 24 20.87 19.47 6.30
CA GLU A 24 20.20 19.63 7.59
C GLU A 24 19.48 18.34 8.00
N ALA A 25 18.86 17.66 7.03
CA ALA A 25 18.21 16.37 7.28
C ALA A 25 19.24 15.30 7.64
N SER A 26 20.39 15.27 6.95
CA SER A 26 21.50 14.35 7.24
C SER A 26 22.07 14.58 8.64
N GLU A 27 22.19 15.82 9.07
CA GLU A 27 22.66 16.19 10.41
C GLU A 27 21.69 15.69 11.50
N TYR A 28 20.39 15.95 11.35
CA TYR A 28 19.40 15.44 12.29
C TYR A 28 19.29 13.91 12.25
N HIS A 29 19.46 13.29 11.08
CA HIS A 29 19.49 11.84 10.94
C HIS A 29 20.63 11.21 11.74
N GLY A 30 21.84 11.76 11.62
CA GLY A 30 23.02 11.30 12.38
C GLY A 30 22.79 11.39 13.88
N GLN A 31 22.30 12.54 14.38
CA GLN A 31 21.95 12.71 15.80
C GLN A 31 20.86 11.73 16.25
N CYS A 32 19.89 11.42 15.38
CA CYS A 32 18.84 10.45 15.67
C CYS A 32 19.39 9.03 15.77
N LEU A 33 20.33 8.67 14.89
CA LEU A 33 20.94 7.35 14.84
C LEU A 33 21.79 7.07 16.09
N GLU A 34 22.55 8.06 16.58
CA GLU A 34 23.30 7.94 17.85
C GLU A 34 22.38 7.60 19.03
N LEU A 35 21.25 8.32 19.14
CA LEU A 35 20.25 8.08 20.18
C LEU A 35 19.57 6.70 20.02
N LEU A 36 19.29 6.31 18.77
CA LEU A 36 18.64 5.03 18.47
C LEU A 36 19.56 3.86 18.81
N ILE A 37 20.84 3.93 18.45
CA ILE A 37 21.83 2.90 18.78
C ILE A 37 21.95 2.73 20.29
N ALA A 38 22.01 3.84 21.05
CA ALA A 38 22.06 3.78 22.50
C ALA A 38 20.81 3.14 23.12
N ALA A 39 19.61 3.46 22.59
CA ALA A 39 18.36 2.87 23.05
C ALA A 39 18.24 1.38 22.72
N LEU A 40 18.62 0.97 21.50
CA LEU A 40 18.55 -0.43 21.05
C LEU A 40 19.56 -1.34 21.74
N ALA A 41 20.63 -0.78 22.33
CA ALA A 41 21.59 -1.54 23.13
C ALA A 41 21.02 -2.00 24.48
N LEU A 42 19.92 -1.41 24.95
CA LEU A 42 19.22 -1.81 26.17
C LEU A 42 18.27 -3.00 25.94
N PRO A 43 17.84 -3.72 27.00
CA PRO A 43 16.85 -4.80 26.90
C PRO A 43 15.51 -4.33 26.31
N GLU A 44 14.79 -5.22 25.62
CA GLU A 44 13.53 -4.89 24.91
C GLU A 44 12.44 -4.36 25.86
N GLU A 45 12.46 -4.77 27.12
CA GLU A 45 11.52 -4.32 28.15
C GLU A 45 11.65 -2.82 28.46
N THR A 46 12.75 -2.19 28.05
CA THR A 46 13.00 -0.76 28.23
C THR A 46 12.53 0.11 27.06
N TYR A 47 12.03 -0.52 25.99
CA TYR A 47 11.58 0.19 24.79
C TYR A 47 10.30 0.97 25.11
N ASP A 48 10.36 2.29 24.89
CA ASP A 48 9.26 3.21 25.15
C ASP A 48 8.57 3.69 23.86
N ASP A 49 7.45 4.38 24.01
CA ASP A 49 6.71 4.98 22.90
C ASP A 49 7.59 5.88 22.03
N ASN A 50 8.53 6.63 22.64
CA ASN A 50 9.43 7.53 21.93
C ASN A 50 10.32 6.79 20.93
N LEU A 51 10.84 5.62 21.31
CA LEU A 51 11.60 4.74 20.43
C LEU A 51 10.77 4.31 19.22
N LEU A 52 9.55 3.82 19.47
CA LEU A 52 8.66 3.33 18.41
C LEU A 52 8.30 4.46 17.42
N ILE A 53 7.93 5.64 17.93
CA ILE A 53 7.61 6.82 17.10
C ILE A 53 8.80 7.21 16.24
N THR A 54 10.00 7.23 16.84
CA THR A 54 11.24 7.60 16.15
C THR A 54 11.49 6.63 14.99
N VAL A 55 11.42 5.33 15.23
CA VAL A 55 11.66 4.31 14.20
C VAL A 55 10.67 4.44 13.04
N VAL A 56 9.37 4.58 13.33
CA VAL A 56 8.35 4.76 12.28
C VAL A 56 8.57 6.04 11.48
N THR A 57 8.97 7.13 12.14
CA THR A 57 9.25 8.42 11.49
C THR A 57 10.49 8.36 10.59
N LEU A 58 11.58 7.77 11.09
CA LEU A 58 12.82 7.58 10.30
C LEU A 58 12.58 6.69 9.08
N ARG A 59 11.69 5.71 9.20
CA ARG A 59 11.30 4.88 8.07
C ARG A 59 10.58 5.66 6.97
N ILE A 60 9.72 6.63 7.32
CA ILE A 60 9.11 7.53 6.33
C ILE A 60 10.20 8.37 5.63
N TYR A 61 11.19 8.84 6.40
CA TYR A 61 12.33 9.58 5.88
C TYR A 61 13.13 8.78 4.84
N GLU A 62 13.35 7.49 5.07
CA GLU A 62 14.00 6.57 4.11
C GLU A 62 13.11 6.31 2.88
N GLU A 63 11.80 6.14 3.10
CA GLU A 63 10.82 5.86 2.04
C GLU A 63 10.75 6.98 0.98
N LEU A 64 11.07 8.23 1.34
CA LEU A 64 11.14 9.37 0.41
C LEU A 64 12.32 9.32 -0.58
N GLU A 65 13.42 8.61 -0.29
CA GLU A 65 14.70 8.73 -1.02
C GLU A 65 15.00 7.59 -2.01
N ARG A 66 14.00 6.78 -2.39
CA ARG A 66 14.11 5.48 -3.08
C ARG A 66 14.95 5.31 -4.38
N ALA A 67 15.78 6.26 -4.81
CA ALA A 67 16.57 6.12 -6.04
C ALA A 67 17.67 5.05 -6.01
N THR A 68 18.18 4.62 -4.85
CA THR A 68 19.41 3.80 -4.84
C THR A 68 19.56 2.75 -3.73
N ASP A 69 18.51 2.38 -3.00
CA ASP A 69 18.69 1.42 -1.90
C ASP A 69 18.23 0.00 -2.19
N GLU A 70 19.20 -0.82 -2.60
CA GLU A 70 19.23 -2.23 -2.25
C GLU A 70 19.22 -2.37 -0.71
N LYS A 71 18.03 -2.56 -0.14
CA LYS A 71 17.82 -3.12 1.21
C LYS A 71 18.28 -2.28 2.42
N CYS A 72 18.32 -0.95 2.34
CA CYS A 72 18.73 -0.20 3.52
C CYS A 72 17.62 -0.09 4.59
N HIS A 73 18.05 -0.38 5.83
CA HIS A 73 17.42 -0.18 7.13
C HIS A 73 16.17 -0.97 7.54
N TRP A 74 15.45 -1.65 6.65
CA TRP A 74 14.34 -2.56 7.05
C TRP A 74 14.78 -3.71 7.97
N VAL A 75 16.06 -4.07 7.92
CA VAL A 75 16.67 -5.21 8.65
C VAL A 75 17.04 -4.85 10.09
N GLY A 76 16.65 -3.67 10.59
CA GLY A 76 16.78 -3.23 11.97
C GLY A 76 15.89 -4.02 12.96
N SER A 77 16.06 -5.33 12.99
CA SER A 77 15.63 -6.30 13.99
C SER A 77 14.15 -6.71 13.98
N ASN A 78 13.90 -8.00 13.72
CA ASN A 78 12.67 -8.69 14.13
C ASN A 78 12.25 -8.39 15.59
N ARG A 79 13.20 -7.96 16.43
CA ARG A 79 12.98 -7.48 17.81
C ARG A 79 12.05 -6.25 17.85
N LEU A 80 12.19 -5.30 16.94
CA LEU A 80 11.30 -4.16 16.83
C LEU A 80 9.93 -4.57 16.26
N LEU A 81 9.87 -5.53 15.33
CA LEU A 81 8.60 -6.07 14.82
C LEU A 81 7.73 -6.65 15.93
N ASN A 82 8.33 -7.46 16.80
CA ASN A 82 7.64 -8.06 17.94
C ASN A 82 7.16 -7.00 18.94
N THR A 83 7.98 -5.99 19.21
CA THR A 83 7.62 -4.89 20.13
C THR A 83 6.48 -4.04 19.55
N MET A 84 6.53 -3.73 18.25
CA MET A 84 5.46 -3.02 17.55
C MET A 84 4.15 -3.79 17.56
N SER A 85 4.20 -5.10 17.32
CA SER A 85 3.01 -5.96 17.38
C SER A 85 2.40 -5.99 18.79
N LYS A 86 3.20 -6.19 19.85
CA LYS A 86 2.70 -6.15 21.24
C LYS A 86 2.03 -4.81 21.59
N SER A 87 2.51 -3.73 21.01
CA SER A 87 1.98 -2.38 21.22
C SER A 87 0.62 -2.14 20.55
N ALA A 88 0.17 -3.03 19.66
CA ALA A 88 -1.07 -2.88 18.88
C ALA A 88 -2.37 -2.83 19.70
N SER A 89 -2.32 -3.22 20.97
CA SER A 89 -3.46 -3.17 21.90
C SER A 89 -3.20 -2.35 23.16
N SER A 90 -2.10 -1.60 23.20
CA SER A 90 -1.64 -0.85 24.38
C SER A 90 -2.45 0.41 24.70
N GLY A 91 -3.25 0.93 23.74
CA GLY A 91 -3.84 2.26 23.85
C GLY A 91 -2.86 3.38 23.47
N GLY A 92 -3.36 4.61 23.46
CA GLY A 92 -2.51 5.81 23.37
C GLY A 92 -1.67 5.89 22.09
N LEU A 93 -0.43 6.36 22.26
CA LEU A 93 0.46 6.68 21.15
C LEU A 93 1.17 5.44 20.59
N ALA A 94 1.59 4.51 21.46
CA ALA A 94 2.14 3.22 21.04
C ALA A 94 1.19 2.41 20.15
N GLU A 95 -0.10 2.32 20.48
CA GLU A 95 -1.10 1.68 19.61
C GLU A 95 -1.22 2.40 18.26
N ALA A 96 -1.29 3.73 18.25
CA ALA A 96 -1.40 4.50 17.01
C ALA A 96 -0.18 4.30 16.08
N VAL A 97 1.02 4.28 16.64
CA VAL A 97 2.27 4.02 15.92
C VAL A 97 2.32 2.61 15.37
N SER A 98 1.84 1.62 16.13
CA SER A 98 1.73 0.23 15.67
C SER A 98 0.82 0.10 14.45
N TRP A 99 -0.34 0.78 14.44
CA TRP A 99 -1.21 0.83 13.26
C TRP A 99 -0.57 1.53 12.05
N GLN A 100 0.28 2.54 12.25
CA GLN A 100 1.05 3.14 11.17
C GLN A 100 2.14 2.17 10.66
N PHE A 101 2.80 1.47 11.57
CA PHE A 101 3.79 0.44 11.24
C PHE A 101 3.18 -0.68 10.39
N LEU A 102 1.96 -1.15 10.72
CA LEU A 102 1.23 -2.14 9.92
C LEU A 102 1.02 -1.67 8.48
N ARG A 103 0.68 -0.40 8.27
CA ARG A 103 0.52 0.17 6.91
C ARG A 103 1.83 0.16 6.15
N GLN A 104 2.93 0.56 6.79
CA GLN A 104 4.25 0.49 6.16
C GLN A 104 4.65 -0.97 5.86
N ALA A 105 4.31 -1.94 6.72
CA ALA A 105 4.52 -3.36 6.46
C ALA A 105 3.72 -3.85 5.24
N ILE A 106 2.44 -3.47 5.12
CA ILE A 106 1.62 -3.72 3.92
C ILE A 106 2.31 -3.14 2.67
N TYR A 107 2.81 -1.90 2.75
CA TYR A 107 3.48 -1.26 1.61
C TYR A 107 4.76 -1.98 1.21
N ALA A 108 5.57 -2.41 2.17
CA ALA A 108 6.77 -3.21 1.90
C ALA A 108 6.42 -4.55 1.24
N SER A 109 5.42 -5.26 1.76
CA SER A 109 4.97 -6.53 1.16
C SER A 109 4.43 -6.37 -0.26
N LEU A 110 3.71 -5.28 -0.54
CA LEU A 110 3.20 -4.98 -1.89
C LEU A 110 4.33 -4.64 -2.86
N VAL A 111 5.27 -3.75 -2.50
CA VAL A 111 6.28 -3.27 -3.46
C VAL A 111 7.51 -4.17 -3.53
N GLN A 112 8.01 -4.65 -2.40
CA GLN A 112 9.30 -5.34 -2.33
C GLN A 112 9.19 -6.87 -2.44
N HIS A 113 7.96 -7.39 -2.60
CA HIS A 113 7.69 -8.82 -2.54
C HIS A 113 8.37 -9.44 -1.32
N GLN A 114 7.98 -9.01 -0.12
CA GLN A 114 8.48 -9.58 1.14
C GLN A 114 7.34 -10.09 2.03
N PRO A 115 7.55 -11.20 2.77
CA PRO A 115 6.53 -11.73 3.65
C PRO A 115 6.26 -10.74 4.77
N MET A 116 4.98 -10.60 5.13
CA MET A 116 4.62 -9.85 6.33
C MET A 116 4.97 -10.67 7.57
N GLN A 117 6.06 -10.30 8.24
CA GLN A 117 6.53 -10.92 9.49
C GLN A 117 5.99 -10.19 10.73
N LEU A 118 4.68 -9.97 10.77
CA LEU A 118 3.99 -9.34 11.89
C LEU A 118 3.01 -10.34 12.52
N ASP A 119 3.02 -10.42 13.86
CA ASP A 119 1.96 -11.11 14.59
C ASP A 119 0.69 -10.22 14.58
N LEU A 120 -0.31 -10.65 13.82
CA LEU A 120 -1.57 -9.95 13.68
C LEU A 120 -2.53 -10.19 14.85
N ALA A 121 -2.29 -11.21 15.69
CA ALA A 121 -3.19 -11.54 16.80
C ALA A 121 -3.26 -10.40 17.83
N ASN A 122 -2.15 -9.69 18.07
CA ASN A 122 -2.14 -8.54 18.98
C ASN A 122 -2.98 -7.36 18.48
N TYR A 123 -3.18 -7.23 17.17
CA TYR A 123 -4.06 -6.20 16.61
C TYR A 123 -5.52 -6.53 16.87
N GLU A 124 -5.94 -7.80 16.86
CA GLU A 124 -7.32 -8.20 17.15
C GLU A 124 -7.78 -7.78 18.56
N LEU A 125 -6.84 -7.60 19.49
CA LEU A 125 -7.09 -7.12 20.86
C LEU A 125 -7.27 -5.60 20.96
N SER A 126 -6.98 -4.87 19.88
CA SER A 126 -7.05 -3.41 19.81
C SER A 126 -8.44 -2.87 20.16
N SER A 127 -8.46 -1.68 20.76
CA SER A 127 -9.71 -0.94 21.02
C SER A 127 -10.46 -0.55 19.75
N VAL A 128 -9.76 -0.50 18.60
CA VAL A 128 -10.31 -0.22 17.26
C VAL A 128 -11.52 -1.07 16.94
N PHE A 129 -11.50 -2.36 17.24
CA PHE A 129 -12.60 -3.29 16.91
C PHE A 129 -13.88 -3.05 17.72
N ARG A 130 -13.80 -2.26 18.81
CA ARG A 130 -14.94 -1.91 19.67
C ARG A 130 -15.50 -0.53 19.36
N ARG A 131 -14.72 0.33 18.69
CA ARG A 131 -15.09 1.70 18.35
C ARG A 131 -15.90 1.75 17.05
N ARG A 132 -16.64 2.83 16.86
CA ARG A 132 -17.56 3.02 15.72
C ARG A 132 -17.29 4.29 14.91
N ASP A 133 -16.14 4.93 15.12
CA ASP A 133 -15.69 6.07 14.32
C ASP A 133 -15.04 5.62 13.00
N ASP A 134 -14.95 6.55 12.05
CA ASP A 134 -14.40 6.27 10.71
C ASP A 134 -12.94 5.81 10.75
N ALA A 135 -12.12 6.30 11.68
CA ALA A 135 -10.72 5.87 11.77
C ALA A 135 -10.63 4.39 12.17
N SER A 136 -11.48 3.98 13.12
CA SER A 136 -11.58 2.59 13.55
C SER A 136 -12.10 1.70 12.42
N TYR A 137 -13.12 2.16 11.69
CA TYR A 137 -13.66 1.46 10.53
C TYR A 137 -12.64 1.27 9.41
N ALA A 138 -11.77 2.27 9.17
CA ALA A 138 -10.65 2.17 8.24
C ALA A 138 -9.57 1.19 8.70
N ASN A 139 -9.22 1.19 9.99
CA ASN A 139 -8.26 0.24 10.54
C ASN A 139 -8.73 -1.23 10.39
N ILE A 140 -10.03 -1.50 10.46
CA ILE A 140 -10.57 -2.86 10.25
C ILE A 140 -10.25 -3.38 8.85
N ILE A 141 -10.46 -2.59 7.78
CA ILE A 141 -10.13 -3.05 6.41
C ILE A 141 -8.63 -3.12 6.16
N ILE A 142 -7.83 -2.26 6.81
CA ILE A 142 -6.37 -2.35 6.78
C ILE A 142 -5.90 -3.65 7.41
N PHE A 143 -6.50 -4.04 8.53
CA PHE A 143 -6.25 -5.31 9.19
C PHE A 143 -6.63 -6.51 8.31
N LEU A 144 -7.82 -6.48 7.68
CA LEU A 144 -8.23 -7.52 6.73
C LEU A 144 -7.26 -7.62 5.54
N CYS A 145 -6.82 -6.48 4.99
CA CYS A 145 -5.80 -6.43 3.94
C CYS A 145 -4.48 -7.08 4.39
N ALA A 146 -4.06 -6.84 5.64
CA ALA A 146 -2.87 -7.48 6.19
C ALA A 146 -3.02 -9.00 6.31
N LYS A 147 -4.18 -9.50 6.78
CA LYS A 147 -4.47 -10.94 6.82
C LYS A 147 -4.44 -11.59 5.45
N ILE A 148 -5.00 -10.92 4.43
CA ILE A 148 -4.93 -11.40 3.04
C ILE A 148 -3.48 -11.52 2.58
N ILE A 149 -2.66 -10.49 2.82
CA ILE A 149 -1.23 -10.53 2.48
C ILE A 149 -0.52 -11.67 3.22
N GLN A 150 -0.75 -11.84 4.51
CA GLN A 150 -0.13 -12.93 5.28
C GLN A 150 -0.54 -14.31 4.77
N SER A 151 -1.82 -14.50 4.43
CA SER A 151 -2.34 -15.75 3.85
C SER A 151 -1.74 -16.05 2.48
N CYS A 152 -1.50 -15.02 1.65
CA CYS A 152 -0.79 -15.18 0.36
C CYS A 152 0.65 -15.71 0.50
N TRP A 153 1.28 -15.53 1.67
CA TRP A 153 2.68 -15.87 1.93
C TRP A 153 2.88 -17.07 2.86
N GLY A 154 1.86 -17.45 3.65
CA GLY A 154 1.92 -18.51 4.67
C GLY A 154 2.14 -19.93 4.14
N SER A 155 2.34 -20.11 2.83
CA SER A 155 2.23 -21.39 2.14
C SER A 155 3.51 -21.77 1.40
N HIS A 156 4.65 -21.80 2.08
CA HIS A 156 5.85 -22.40 1.51
C HIS A 156 5.75 -23.93 1.34
N CYS A 157 4.77 -24.61 1.97
CA CYS A 157 4.56 -26.06 1.85
C CYS A 157 3.09 -26.54 2.01
N SER A 158 2.10 -25.66 2.13
CA SER A 158 0.70 -26.06 2.40
C SER A 158 -0.25 -25.27 1.52
N PHE A 159 -1.24 -25.92 0.90
CA PHE A 159 -2.29 -25.22 0.15
C PHE A 159 -2.89 -24.11 1.02
N VAL A 160 -3.14 -22.93 0.44
CA VAL A 160 -3.97 -21.89 1.08
C VAL A 160 -5.26 -22.56 1.53
N ASP A 161 -5.61 -22.45 2.81
CA ASP A 161 -6.88 -22.97 3.31
C ASP A 161 -8.01 -22.26 2.58
N GLU A 162 -8.67 -22.98 1.66
CA GLU A 162 -9.77 -22.44 0.87
C GLU A 162 -10.91 -21.90 1.76
N GLY A 163 -11.08 -22.48 2.95
CA GLY A 163 -12.03 -21.99 3.95
C GLY A 163 -11.62 -20.64 4.55
N GLU A 164 -10.37 -20.51 4.99
CA GLU A 164 -9.85 -19.22 5.48
C GLU A 164 -9.91 -18.13 4.40
N TRP A 165 -9.56 -18.49 3.18
CA TRP A 165 -9.60 -17.58 2.03
C TRP A 165 -11.02 -17.08 1.73
N GLN A 166 -11.99 -17.99 1.71
CA GLN A 166 -13.40 -17.65 1.53
C GLN A 166 -13.91 -16.77 2.68
N ASN A 167 -13.53 -17.07 3.92
CA ASN A 167 -13.88 -16.27 5.09
C ASN A 167 -13.31 -14.84 5.00
N LEU A 168 -12.07 -14.67 4.53
CA LEU A 168 -11.45 -13.36 4.33
C LEU A 168 -12.18 -12.57 3.23
N SER A 169 -12.49 -13.22 2.12
CA SER A 169 -13.28 -12.63 1.03
C SER A 169 -14.64 -12.13 1.52
N GLU A 170 -15.39 -12.99 2.23
CA GLU A 170 -16.69 -12.64 2.81
C GLU A 170 -16.59 -11.52 3.83
N SER A 171 -15.54 -11.51 4.67
CA SER A 171 -15.29 -10.43 5.64
C SER A 171 -15.07 -9.08 4.97
N VAL A 172 -14.32 -9.06 3.86
CA VAL A 172 -14.10 -7.83 3.06
C VAL A 172 -15.40 -7.35 2.41
N GLU A 173 -16.22 -8.26 1.88
CA GLU A 173 -17.53 -7.90 1.35
C GLU A 173 -18.49 -7.39 2.42
N GLN A 174 -18.55 -8.06 3.57
CA GLN A 174 -19.39 -7.67 4.69
C GLN A 174 -18.99 -6.28 5.20
N TRP A 175 -17.69 -6.04 5.37
CA TRP A 175 -17.17 -4.70 5.65
C TRP A 175 -17.62 -3.71 4.57
N HIS A 176 -17.53 -4.07 3.28
CA HIS A 176 -17.98 -3.15 2.23
C HIS A 176 -19.48 -2.83 2.31
N ARG A 177 -20.32 -3.81 2.63
CA ARG A 177 -21.78 -3.63 2.74
C ARG A 177 -22.19 -2.88 4.01
N ALA A 178 -21.46 -3.03 5.10
CA ALA A 178 -21.78 -2.46 6.41
C ALA A 178 -21.26 -1.02 6.62
N ARG A 179 -20.77 -0.36 5.56
CA ARG A 179 -20.16 0.98 5.67
C ARG A 179 -21.11 2.02 6.26
N PRO A 180 -20.64 2.88 7.18
CA PRO A 180 -21.40 4.01 7.66
C PRO A 180 -21.73 5.01 6.54
N ILE A 181 -22.76 5.84 6.75
CA ILE A 181 -23.17 6.87 5.78
C ILE A 181 -22.08 7.93 5.53
N SER A 182 -21.19 8.18 6.49
CA SER A 182 -20.01 9.05 6.34
C SER A 182 -19.04 8.60 5.24
N TRP A 183 -19.16 7.35 4.78
CA TRP A 183 -18.36 6.76 3.72
C TRP A 183 -19.04 6.83 2.34
N GLN A 184 -20.20 7.46 2.25
CA GLN A 184 -20.81 7.76 0.97
C GLN A 184 -20.14 9.01 0.37
N PRO A 185 -19.73 8.99 -0.91
CA PRO A 185 -19.25 10.19 -1.58
C PRO A 185 -20.34 11.26 -1.61
N LEU A 186 -19.99 12.51 -1.32
CA LEU A 186 -20.87 13.67 -1.53
C LEU A 186 -21.20 13.84 -3.01
N GLN A 187 -20.21 13.58 -3.86
CA GLN A 187 -20.32 13.61 -5.29
C GLN A 187 -19.66 12.36 -5.85
N TYR A 188 -20.38 11.70 -6.76
CA TYR A 188 -19.88 10.57 -7.54
C TYR A 188 -20.09 10.87 -9.02
N LYS A 189 -19.00 10.80 -9.79
CA LYS A 189 -19.06 10.84 -11.25
C LYS A 189 -18.19 9.72 -11.78
N ASP A 190 -18.76 8.85 -12.60
CA ASP A 190 -18.02 7.72 -13.13
C ASP A 190 -16.93 8.16 -14.13
N SER A 191 -16.00 7.25 -14.40
CA SER A 191 -15.04 7.44 -15.49
C SER A 191 -15.75 7.46 -16.84
N ASP A 192 -15.19 8.20 -17.78
CA ASP A 192 -15.69 8.32 -19.13
C ASP A 192 -14.50 8.35 -20.09
N LEU A 193 -14.24 7.20 -20.70
CA LEU A 193 -13.12 7.03 -21.62
C LEU A 193 -13.33 7.78 -22.95
N ALA A 194 -14.58 8.03 -23.35
CA ALA A 194 -14.89 8.79 -24.56
C ALA A 194 -14.53 10.28 -24.38
N GLU A 195 -14.78 10.83 -23.19
CA GLU A 195 -14.42 12.20 -22.81
C GLU A 195 -13.00 12.33 -22.22
N ASN A 196 -12.16 11.30 -22.40
CA ASN A 196 -10.78 11.25 -21.88
C ASN A 196 -10.67 11.50 -20.35
N ARG A 197 -11.68 11.05 -19.59
CA ARG A 197 -11.71 11.04 -18.12
C ARG A 197 -11.55 9.61 -17.60
N PRO A 198 -10.32 9.09 -17.51
CA PRO A 198 -10.09 7.68 -17.17
C PRO A 198 -10.46 7.31 -15.74
N PHE A 199 -10.52 8.28 -14.82
CA PHE A 199 -10.76 8.03 -13.41
C PHE A 199 -12.10 8.60 -12.95
N PRO A 200 -12.81 7.90 -12.05
CA PRO A 200 -14.01 8.43 -11.42
C PRO A 200 -13.66 9.55 -10.44
N GLU A 201 -14.62 10.45 -10.22
CA GLU A 201 -14.57 11.50 -9.20
C GLU A 201 -15.38 11.04 -7.98
N LEU A 202 -14.73 10.96 -6.80
CA LEU A 202 -15.34 10.54 -5.54
C LEU A 202 -14.98 11.51 -4.43
N TRP A 203 -15.88 12.45 -4.11
CA TRP A 203 -15.61 13.46 -3.08
C TRP A 203 -16.05 12.94 -1.72
N MET A 204 -15.09 12.68 -0.84
CA MET A 204 -15.33 12.06 0.46
C MET A 204 -15.28 13.13 1.56
N MET A 205 -16.19 13.03 2.53
CA MET A 205 -16.16 13.90 3.71
C MET A 205 -15.04 13.52 4.70
N SER A 206 -14.72 12.23 4.77
CA SER A 206 -13.90 11.68 5.84
C SER A 206 -12.55 11.17 5.28
N PRO A 207 -11.40 11.72 5.71
CA PRO A 207 -10.09 11.23 5.27
C PRO A 207 -9.85 9.73 5.55
N PRO A 208 -10.24 9.18 6.72
CA PRO A 208 -10.19 7.73 6.93
C PRO A 208 -11.03 6.92 5.94
N ALA A 209 -12.16 7.46 5.46
CA ALA A 209 -12.98 6.79 4.46
C ALA A 209 -12.26 6.69 3.11
N VAL A 210 -11.52 7.73 2.70
CA VAL A 210 -10.67 7.70 1.49
C VAL A 210 -9.66 6.57 1.61
N VAL A 211 -8.86 6.57 2.68
CA VAL A 211 -7.81 5.57 2.90
C VAL A 211 -8.41 4.17 2.99
N GLY A 212 -9.46 3.98 3.80
CA GLY A 212 -10.09 2.67 3.95
C GLY A 212 -10.66 2.11 2.66
N LEU A 213 -11.26 2.93 1.79
CA LEU A 213 -11.73 2.48 0.47
C LEU A 213 -10.57 2.08 -0.46
N GLN A 214 -9.40 2.71 -0.34
CA GLN A 214 -8.21 2.27 -1.07
C GLN A 214 -7.71 0.91 -0.58
N TYR A 215 -7.69 0.68 0.74
CA TYR A 215 -7.35 -0.64 1.29
C TYR A 215 -8.40 -1.71 0.94
N TYR A 216 -9.68 -1.33 0.81
CA TYR A 216 -10.71 -2.21 0.28
C TYR A 216 -10.38 -2.62 -1.16
N HIS A 217 -10.08 -1.66 -2.04
CA HIS A 217 -9.70 -1.96 -3.42
C HIS A 217 -8.40 -2.75 -3.52
N ALA A 218 -7.41 -2.47 -2.66
CA ALA A 218 -6.20 -3.28 -2.53
C ALA A 218 -6.54 -4.73 -2.17
N SER A 219 -7.42 -4.93 -1.19
CA SER A 219 -7.89 -6.26 -0.78
C SER A 219 -8.58 -6.99 -1.94
N CYS A 220 -9.44 -6.30 -2.71
CA CYS A 220 -10.09 -6.87 -3.89
C CYS A 220 -9.07 -7.31 -4.95
N ILE A 221 -8.05 -6.48 -5.20
CA ILE A 221 -6.98 -6.80 -6.15
C ILE A 221 -6.20 -8.03 -5.68
N LEU A 222 -5.77 -8.05 -4.41
CA LEU A 222 -5.05 -9.19 -3.83
C LEU A 222 -5.88 -10.47 -3.91
N LEU A 223 -7.16 -10.39 -3.55
CA LEU A 223 -8.09 -11.52 -3.60
C LEU A 223 -8.31 -12.05 -5.03
N THR A 224 -8.24 -11.17 -6.03
CA THR A 224 -8.38 -11.53 -7.45
C THR A 224 -7.07 -12.04 -8.05
N SER A 225 -5.93 -11.53 -7.60
CA SER A 225 -4.60 -11.82 -8.16
C SER A 225 -4.06 -13.18 -7.72
N SER A 226 -4.48 -13.65 -6.55
CA SER A 226 -4.05 -14.89 -5.90
C SER A 226 -4.68 -16.14 -6.53
N HIS A 227 -4.35 -16.40 -7.79
CA HIS A 227 -4.42 -17.75 -8.35
C HIS A 227 -3.09 -18.46 -8.09
N ARG A 228 -3.05 -19.29 -7.03
CA ARG A 228 -2.12 -20.39 -6.68
C ARG A 228 -0.59 -20.27 -6.91
N HIS A 229 -0.03 -19.14 -7.37
CA HIS A 229 1.39 -19.09 -7.77
C HIS A 229 2.08 -17.76 -7.48
N TRP A 230 2.04 -17.28 -6.24
CA TRP A 230 2.91 -16.17 -5.78
C TRP A 230 4.41 -16.55 -5.73
N ASN A 231 4.76 -17.80 -6.09
CA ASN A 231 6.14 -18.29 -6.17
C ASN A 231 6.91 -17.85 -7.43
N VAL A 232 6.33 -17.01 -8.30
CA VAL A 232 7.05 -16.46 -9.46
C VAL A 232 7.60 -15.08 -9.11
N SER A 233 8.87 -14.85 -9.47
CA SER A 233 9.67 -13.69 -9.11
C SER A 233 9.12 -12.31 -9.55
N SER A 234 8.05 -12.27 -10.35
CA SER A 234 7.41 -11.02 -10.79
C SER A 234 5.97 -11.27 -11.28
N ASP A 235 4.99 -10.54 -10.71
CA ASP A 235 3.59 -10.57 -11.18
C ASP A 235 3.45 -10.14 -12.65
N TYR A 236 4.34 -9.27 -13.12
CA TYR A 236 4.41 -8.85 -14.52
C TYR A 236 4.81 -10.02 -15.43
N GLU A 237 5.81 -10.81 -15.04
CA GLU A 237 6.25 -11.99 -15.80
C GLU A 237 5.15 -13.04 -15.89
N LEU A 238 4.42 -13.27 -14.80
CA LEU A 238 3.22 -14.12 -14.81
C LEU A 238 2.15 -13.61 -15.76
N ALA A 239 1.86 -12.31 -15.72
CA ALA A 239 0.88 -11.71 -16.60
C ALA A 239 1.31 -11.76 -18.08
N ARG A 240 2.61 -11.60 -18.34
CA ARG A 240 3.21 -11.77 -19.67
C ARG A 240 3.04 -13.20 -20.16
N LEU A 241 3.41 -14.20 -19.34
CA LEU A 241 3.22 -15.63 -19.66
C LEU A 241 1.75 -15.97 -19.90
N ARG A 242 0.84 -15.50 -19.04
CA ARG A 242 -0.61 -15.70 -19.22
C ARG A 242 -1.12 -15.08 -20.52
N ARG A 243 -0.64 -13.90 -20.91
CA ARG A 243 -1.00 -13.33 -22.21
C ARG A 243 -0.45 -14.16 -23.37
N THR A 244 0.79 -14.64 -23.27
CA THR A 244 1.33 -15.58 -24.26
C THR A 244 0.50 -16.86 -24.35
N GLU A 245 0.06 -17.42 -23.23
CA GLU A 245 -0.79 -18.61 -23.18
C GLU A 245 -2.23 -18.34 -23.68
N GLU A 246 -2.84 -17.20 -23.32
CA GLU A 246 -4.16 -16.78 -23.81
C GLU A 246 -4.15 -16.60 -25.35
N VAL A 247 -3.07 -16.03 -25.89
CA VAL A 247 -2.86 -15.85 -27.34
C VAL A 247 -2.55 -17.18 -28.04
N CYS A 248 -1.70 -18.04 -27.47
CA CYS A 248 -1.30 -19.30 -28.10
C CYS A 248 -2.33 -20.44 -27.98
N LEU A 249 -3.15 -20.48 -26.91
CA LEU A 249 -4.02 -21.62 -26.60
C LEU A 249 -5.52 -21.29 -26.62
N GLY A 250 -5.91 -20.02 -26.76
CA GLY A 250 -7.33 -19.62 -26.82
C GLY A 250 -8.16 -20.00 -25.58
N LEU A 251 -7.51 -20.28 -24.45
CA LEU A 251 -8.16 -20.77 -23.23
C LEU A 251 -8.68 -19.60 -22.39
N THR A 252 -10.00 -19.57 -22.15
CA THR A 252 -10.62 -18.64 -21.20
C THR A 252 -10.46 -19.19 -19.78
N VAL A 253 -9.72 -18.49 -18.92
CA VAL A 253 -9.55 -18.88 -17.51
C VAL A 253 -10.91 -18.98 -16.81
N VAL A 254 -11.16 -20.14 -16.18
CA VAL A 254 -12.36 -20.45 -15.41
C VAL A 254 -12.52 -19.47 -14.25
N ARG A 255 -13.64 -18.74 -14.23
CA ARG A 255 -13.92 -17.67 -13.26
C ARG A 255 -14.83 -18.20 -12.15
N HIS A 256 -14.43 -18.03 -10.88
CA HIS A 256 -15.32 -18.29 -9.74
C HIS A 256 -16.51 -17.33 -9.75
N ALA A 257 -17.70 -17.86 -9.43
CA ALA A 257 -19.00 -17.29 -9.79
C ALA A 257 -19.61 -16.29 -8.78
N ASN A 258 -18.93 -15.93 -7.69
CA ASN A 258 -19.58 -15.21 -6.58
C ASN A 258 -19.05 -13.79 -6.29
N TRP A 259 -18.01 -13.30 -6.97
CA TRP A 259 -17.49 -11.93 -6.77
C TRP A 259 -18.02 -10.98 -7.86
N PRO A 260 -18.40 -9.72 -7.55
CA PRO A 260 -18.76 -8.73 -8.58
C PRO A 260 -17.59 -8.61 -9.58
N GLN A 261 -17.84 -8.91 -10.85
CA GLN A 261 -16.82 -9.01 -11.91
C GLN A 261 -16.13 -7.67 -12.22
N ARG A 262 -15.30 -7.19 -11.30
CA ARG A 262 -14.44 -6.03 -11.43
C ARG A 262 -13.01 -6.52 -11.60
N THR A 263 -12.38 -6.10 -12.70
CA THR A 263 -10.99 -6.46 -12.99
C THR A 263 -10.03 -5.73 -12.05
N ILE A 264 -8.79 -6.22 -11.94
CA ILE A 264 -7.70 -5.53 -11.22
C ILE A 264 -7.56 -4.08 -11.70
N ALA A 265 -7.55 -3.87 -13.02
CA ALA A 265 -7.53 -2.54 -13.64
C ALA A 265 -8.67 -1.65 -13.15
N SER A 266 -9.87 -2.21 -13.05
CA SER A 266 -11.04 -1.50 -12.54
C SER A 266 -10.80 -1.02 -11.11
N HIS A 267 -10.25 -1.83 -10.22
CA HIS A 267 -9.93 -1.40 -8.84
C HIS A 267 -8.81 -0.35 -8.78
N LEU A 268 -7.77 -0.48 -9.61
CA LEU A 268 -6.70 0.52 -9.71
C LEU A 268 -7.24 1.91 -10.07
N VAL A 269 -8.12 1.97 -11.08
CA VAL A 269 -8.78 3.20 -11.53
C VAL A 269 -9.57 3.88 -10.39
N ARG A 270 -10.26 3.10 -9.53
CA ARG A 270 -10.96 3.69 -8.36
C ARG A 270 -9.97 4.20 -7.31
N THR A 271 -8.88 3.48 -7.05
CA THR A 271 -7.87 3.92 -6.08
C THR A 271 -7.25 5.25 -6.51
N ILE A 272 -6.92 5.40 -7.80
CA ILE A 272 -6.42 6.66 -8.37
C ILE A 272 -7.50 7.76 -8.31
N GLY A 273 -8.75 7.44 -8.67
CA GLY A 273 -9.87 8.37 -8.57
C GLY A 273 -10.09 8.90 -7.15
N LEU A 274 -10.03 8.03 -6.14
CA LEU A 274 -10.08 8.40 -4.72
C LEU A 274 -8.96 9.37 -4.34
N SER A 275 -7.72 9.11 -4.76
CA SER A 275 -6.59 10.02 -4.49
C SER A 275 -6.78 11.38 -5.16
N MET A 276 -7.10 11.38 -6.46
CA MET A 276 -7.22 12.62 -7.25
C MET A 276 -8.41 13.48 -6.84
N SER A 277 -9.45 12.86 -6.29
CA SER A 277 -10.67 13.56 -5.85
C SER A 277 -10.55 14.17 -4.46
N ASN A 278 -9.56 13.77 -3.66
CA ASN A 278 -9.42 14.14 -2.26
C ASN A 278 -8.01 14.67 -1.98
N GLU A 279 -7.65 15.77 -2.64
CA GLU A 279 -6.29 16.30 -2.70
C GLU A 279 -5.67 16.66 -1.32
N THR A 280 -6.52 16.93 -0.32
CA THR A 280 -6.11 17.22 1.06
C THR A 280 -5.72 15.97 1.86
N VAL A 281 -5.96 14.77 1.31
CA VAL A 281 -5.65 13.49 1.95
C VAL A 281 -4.39 12.92 1.31
N GLU A 282 -3.24 13.54 1.59
CA GLU A 282 -1.95 13.21 0.97
C GLU A 282 -1.58 11.72 1.11
N ASN A 283 -1.94 11.09 2.24
CA ASN A 283 -1.74 9.66 2.46
C ASN A 283 -2.41 8.77 1.40
N ALA A 284 -3.46 9.27 0.73
CA ALA A 284 -4.13 8.53 -0.33
C ALA A 284 -3.26 8.39 -1.59
N TYR A 285 -2.21 9.18 -1.78
CA TYR A 285 -1.32 9.04 -2.93
C TYR A 285 -0.51 7.74 -2.86
N PHE A 286 -0.02 7.35 -1.67
CA PHE A 286 0.92 6.24 -1.52
C PHE A 286 0.32 4.89 -1.92
N MET A 287 -0.87 4.55 -1.42
CA MET A 287 -1.52 3.28 -1.78
C MET A 287 -1.80 3.18 -3.29
N ALA A 288 -2.25 4.27 -3.92
CA ALA A 288 -2.45 4.31 -5.36
C ALA A 288 -1.13 4.09 -6.13
N CYS A 289 -0.05 4.76 -5.72
CA CYS A 289 1.28 4.55 -6.30
C CYS A 289 1.76 3.11 -6.13
N HIS A 290 1.60 2.50 -4.94
CA HIS A 290 2.05 1.13 -4.69
C HIS A 290 1.28 0.11 -5.54
N LEU A 291 -0.04 0.24 -5.63
CA LEU A 291 -0.84 -0.63 -6.48
C LEU A 291 -0.57 -0.42 -7.96
N LEU A 292 -0.33 0.83 -8.38
CA LEU A 292 0.02 1.14 -9.77
C LEU A 292 1.41 0.61 -10.14
N HIS A 293 2.40 0.71 -9.25
CA HIS A 293 3.71 0.07 -9.45
C HIS A 293 3.56 -1.43 -9.69
N ARG A 294 2.76 -2.10 -8.85
CA ARG A 294 2.66 -3.56 -8.88
C ARG A 294 1.77 -4.09 -9.99
N TYR A 295 0.61 -3.47 -10.20
CA TYR A 295 -0.45 -3.97 -11.07
C TYR A 295 -0.75 -3.06 -12.26
N GLY A 296 0.02 -1.98 -12.45
CA GLY A 296 -0.23 -1.02 -13.53
C GLY A 296 -0.15 -1.62 -14.93
N TYR A 297 0.56 -2.74 -15.11
CA TYR A 297 0.55 -3.53 -16.35
C TYR A 297 -0.86 -4.03 -16.74
N CYS A 298 -1.80 -4.12 -15.79
CA CYS A 298 -3.19 -4.50 -16.05
C CYS A 298 -3.98 -3.42 -16.80
N LEU A 299 -3.53 -2.16 -16.81
CA LEU A 299 -4.20 -1.08 -17.53
C LEU A 299 -4.04 -1.25 -19.04
N ARG A 300 -5.16 -1.25 -19.77
CA ARG A 300 -5.16 -1.49 -21.23
C ARG A 300 -5.46 -0.22 -22.00
N HIS A 301 -6.39 0.61 -21.52
CA HIS A 301 -6.85 1.75 -22.29
C HIS A 301 -5.80 2.88 -22.32
N PRO A 302 -5.51 3.49 -23.48
CA PRO A 302 -4.52 4.57 -23.59
C PRO A 302 -4.77 5.74 -22.63
N SER A 303 -6.03 6.15 -22.45
CA SER A 303 -6.39 7.22 -21.50
C SER A 303 -6.09 6.83 -20.05
N GLU A 304 -6.29 5.58 -19.65
CA GLU A 304 -5.97 5.11 -18.29
C GLU A 304 -4.46 5.09 -18.06
N LYS A 305 -3.70 4.59 -19.04
CA LYS A 305 -2.23 4.62 -19.02
C LYS A 305 -1.72 6.06 -18.90
N GLN A 306 -2.14 6.95 -19.80
CA GLN A 306 -1.74 8.35 -19.79
C GLN A 306 -2.18 9.08 -18.52
N GLY A 307 -3.40 8.82 -18.05
CA GLY A 307 -3.93 9.35 -16.80
C GLY A 307 -3.08 8.92 -15.61
N SER A 308 -2.63 7.66 -15.58
CA SER A 308 -1.81 7.11 -14.50
C SER A 308 -0.42 7.74 -14.47
N LEU A 309 0.19 7.99 -15.64
CA LEU A 309 1.45 8.73 -15.70
C LEU A 309 1.29 10.20 -15.25
N LYS A 310 0.17 10.85 -15.58
CA LYS A 310 -0.13 12.20 -15.08
C LYS A 310 -0.33 12.20 -13.57
N PHE A 311 -1.01 11.18 -13.04
CA PHE A 311 -1.20 10.99 -11.61
C PHE A 311 0.16 10.87 -10.89
N LEU A 312 1.05 9.99 -11.35
CA LEU A 312 2.39 9.81 -10.76
C LEU A 312 3.19 11.13 -10.72
N ARG A 313 3.27 11.85 -11.85
CA ARG A 313 3.94 13.16 -11.90
C ARG A 313 3.31 14.18 -10.95
N ARG A 314 1.99 14.12 -10.76
CA ARG A 314 1.29 14.98 -9.80
C ARG A 314 1.68 14.64 -8.36
N VAL A 315 1.76 13.36 -8.01
CA VAL A 315 2.17 12.91 -6.67
C VAL A 315 3.56 13.44 -6.34
N GLU A 316 4.51 13.29 -7.26
CA GLU A 316 5.87 13.79 -7.09
C GLU A 316 5.92 15.31 -6.88
N LYS A 317 5.13 16.07 -7.65
CA LYS A 317 5.02 17.52 -7.48
C LYS A 317 4.33 17.93 -6.17
N ALA A 318 3.37 17.15 -5.70
CA ALA A 318 2.53 17.52 -4.55
C ALA A 318 3.18 17.19 -3.21
N VAL A 319 3.84 16.03 -3.11
CA VAL A 319 4.37 15.49 -1.84
C VAL A 319 5.83 15.05 -1.91
N GLY A 320 6.53 15.36 -3.01
CA GLY A 320 7.96 15.04 -3.17
C GLY A 320 8.27 13.55 -3.34
N TRP A 321 7.25 12.69 -3.42
CA TRP A 321 7.46 11.26 -3.56
C TRP A 321 7.94 10.91 -4.97
N ARG A 322 9.14 10.34 -5.09
CA ARG A 322 9.76 10.06 -6.38
C ARG A 322 9.05 8.93 -7.14
N THR A 323 8.50 9.25 -8.30
CA THR A 323 7.72 8.36 -9.16
C THR A 323 8.31 8.16 -10.55
N ASP A 324 9.30 8.95 -10.95
CA ASP A 324 9.94 8.87 -12.28
C ASP A 324 10.36 7.46 -12.71
N TRP A 325 10.97 6.70 -11.79
CA TRP A 325 11.38 5.32 -12.06
C TRP A 325 10.18 4.40 -12.34
N MET A 326 9.08 4.63 -11.64
CA MET A 326 7.82 3.91 -11.75
C MET A 326 7.15 4.20 -13.10
N ILE A 327 7.23 5.45 -13.56
CA ILE A 327 6.77 5.88 -14.89
C ILE A 327 7.53 5.12 -15.98
N ARG A 328 8.87 5.11 -15.91
CA ARG A 328 9.72 4.43 -16.91
C ARG A 328 9.41 2.93 -16.97
N GLU A 329 9.29 2.28 -15.80
CA GLU A 329 8.96 0.86 -15.70
C GLU A 329 7.61 0.55 -16.36
N LEU A 330 6.56 1.34 -16.08
CA LEU A 330 5.24 1.15 -16.67
C LEU A 330 5.25 1.36 -18.19
N GLU A 331 5.99 2.36 -18.68
CA GLU A 331 6.14 2.61 -20.11
C GLU A 331 6.80 1.42 -20.83
N VAL A 332 7.84 0.83 -20.24
CA VAL A 332 8.49 -0.39 -20.74
C VAL A 332 7.50 -1.55 -20.76
N GLN A 333 6.85 -1.85 -19.63
CA GLN A 333 5.89 -2.96 -19.52
C GLN A 333 4.73 -2.82 -20.52
N TRP A 334 4.18 -1.62 -20.67
CA TRP A 334 3.11 -1.38 -21.63
C TRP A 334 3.57 -1.45 -23.09
N GLY A 335 4.84 -1.13 -23.37
CA GLY A 335 5.46 -1.28 -24.69
C GLY A 335 5.58 -2.75 -25.07
N GLU A 336 6.24 -3.56 -24.23
CA GLU A 336 6.41 -5.00 -24.45
C GLU A 336 5.06 -5.71 -24.67
N LEU A 337 4.09 -5.43 -23.80
CA LEU A 337 2.76 -6.03 -23.90
C LEU A 337 2.01 -5.60 -25.16
N ALA A 338 2.21 -4.37 -25.66
CA ALA A 338 1.58 -3.91 -26.89
C ALA A 338 2.22 -4.50 -28.15
N GLU A 339 3.50 -4.88 -28.11
CA GLU A 339 4.16 -5.61 -29.19
C GLU A 339 3.63 -7.04 -29.30
N MET A 340 3.38 -7.70 -28.16
CA MET A 340 2.78 -9.04 -28.13
C MET A 340 1.37 -9.06 -28.72
N ASP A 341 0.55 -8.05 -28.42
CA ASP A 341 -0.82 -7.92 -28.94
C ASP A 341 -0.85 -7.64 -30.48
N ARG A 342 0.28 -7.34 -31.13
CA ARG A 342 0.39 -7.03 -32.57
C ARG A 342 0.84 -8.20 -33.46
N TRP A 343 1.18 -9.34 -32.87
CA TRP A 343 1.61 -10.53 -33.63
C TRP A 343 0.44 -11.43 -34.08
N ASP A 344 -0.78 -10.94 -33.90
CA ASP A 344 -2.03 -11.36 -34.55
C ASP A 344 -2.39 -10.39 -35.71
#